data_AF-A0A6D0DNX4-F1
#
_entry.id   AF-A0A6D0DNX4-F1
#
_cell.length_a   1.000
_cell.length_b   1.000
_cell.length_c   1.000
_cell.angle_alpha   90.00
_cell.angle_beta   90.00
_cell.angle_gamma   90.00
#
_symmetry.space_group_name_H-M   'P 1'
#
loop_
_entity.id
_entity.type
_entity.pdbx_description
1 polymer ?
#
loop_
_entity_poly.entity_id
_entity_poly.type
_entity_poly.pdbx_seq_one_letter_code
_entity_poly.pdbx_strand_id
1 'polypeptide(L)'
;MKNPELKNLTDYSPADKPWDERRSFSDDVGGIYLRAAGFEHYGERVGACSGILRFGWSTNTETGETRLLLRDARFCRVRPCPICQWRRSMMWQARFYQSLPKIVAEYPGARWLFLTLTVRNCSIDALGETLSAMNAGFLNLKRRKEFRGVLGWVRTTEVTRGKDGSAHPHFHTLLMVPPSMLSGRE
;
A
#
# COMPACT_ATOMS: atom_id res chain seq x y z
N MET A 1 -24.66 18.24 10.64
CA MET A 1 -25.81 17.32 10.54
C MET A 1 -25.36 15.94 10.99
N LYS A 2 -25.87 15.44 12.12
CA LYS A 2 -25.83 14.00 12.43
C LYS A 2 -27.25 13.49 12.15
N ASN A 3 -27.46 12.80 11.04
CA ASN A 3 -28.67 12.01 10.86
C ASN A 3 -28.42 10.68 11.60
N PRO A 4 -29.16 10.36 12.68
CA PRO A 4 -28.94 9.14 13.45
C PRO A 4 -29.20 7.85 12.67
N GLU A 5 -29.84 7.92 11.49
CA GLU A 5 -30.08 6.77 10.62
C GLU A 5 -28.89 6.41 9.71
N LEU A 6 -27.96 7.34 9.48
CA LEU A 6 -26.80 7.13 8.60
C LEU A 6 -25.60 6.68 9.44
N LYS A 7 -25.26 5.39 9.35
CA LYS A 7 -24.20 4.74 10.15
C LYS A 7 -22.91 4.56 9.36
N ASN A 8 -23.01 4.36 8.05
CA ASN A 8 -21.91 4.07 7.15
C ASN A 8 -21.74 5.18 6.09
N LEU A 9 -20.57 5.25 5.45
CA LEU A 9 -20.40 6.19 4.33
C LEU A 9 -21.18 5.76 3.10
N THR A 10 -21.42 4.45 2.90
CA THR A 10 -22.31 3.95 1.85
C THR A 10 -23.73 4.48 1.95
N ASP A 11 -24.18 4.87 3.15
CA ASP A 11 -25.51 5.45 3.34
C ASP A 11 -25.60 6.86 2.72
N TYR A 12 -24.45 7.52 2.49
CA TYR A 12 -24.34 8.78 1.78
C TYR A 12 -24.00 8.60 0.29
N SER A 13 -23.16 7.62 -0.04
CA SER A 13 -22.67 7.38 -1.40
C SER A 13 -22.22 5.93 -1.57
N PRO A 14 -22.80 5.15 -2.50
CA PRO A 14 -22.39 3.77 -2.77
C PRO A 14 -20.90 3.62 -3.14
N ALA A 15 -20.29 4.68 -3.68
CA ALA A 15 -18.88 4.70 -4.04
C ALA A 15 -17.93 4.66 -2.82
N ASP A 16 -18.43 4.95 -1.62
CA ASP A 16 -17.63 4.96 -0.38
C ASP A 16 -17.56 3.60 0.31
N LYS A 17 -18.10 2.53 -0.30
CA LYS A 17 -17.97 1.14 0.17
C LYS A 17 -16.55 0.73 0.58
N PRO A 18 -15.48 1.08 -0.18
CA PRO A 18 -14.12 0.74 0.24
C PRO A 18 -13.73 1.35 1.59
N TRP A 19 -14.32 2.48 1.97
CA TRP A 19 -14.10 3.08 3.27
C TRP A 19 -14.64 2.14 4.36
N ASP A 20 -15.93 1.80 4.30
CA ASP A 20 -16.60 1.00 5.32
C ASP A 20 -15.94 -0.39 5.48
N GLU A 21 -15.56 -1.03 4.37
CA GLU A 21 -14.81 -2.31 4.39
C GLU A 21 -13.47 -2.16 5.13
N ARG A 22 -12.69 -1.13 4.80
CA ARG A 22 -11.37 -0.93 5.39
C ARG A 22 -11.48 -0.46 6.85
N ARG A 23 -12.57 0.21 7.21
CA ARG A 23 -12.91 0.59 8.59
C ARG A 23 -13.15 -0.65 9.42
N SER A 24 -14.02 -1.55 8.94
CA SER A 24 -14.29 -2.84 9.58
C SER A 24 -13.02 -3.64 9.84
N PHE A 25 -12.13 -3.79 8.84
CA PHE A 25 -10.84 -4.46 9.05
C PHE A 25 -9.95 -3.75 10.09
N SER A 26 -10.03 -2.42 10.17
CA SER A 26 -9.30 -1.65 11.17
C SER A 26 -9.86 -1.85 12.57
N ASP A 27 -11.18 -2.00 12.71
CA ASP A 27 -11.81 -2.37 13.98
C ASP A 27 -11.37 -3.76 14.43
N ASP A 28 -11.31 -4.74 13.52
CA ASP A 28 -10.80 -6.09 13.82
C ASP A 28 -9.35 -6.05 14.32
N VAL A 29 -8.46 -5.34 13.60
CA VAL A 29 -7.05 -5.17 14.00
C VAL A 29 -6.94 -4.43 15.34
N GLY A 30 -7.76 -3.40 15.56
CA GLY A 30 -7.83 -2.69 16.83
C GLY A 30 -8.23 -3.62 17.97
N GLY A 31 -9.25 -4.45 17.77
CA GLY A 31 -9.69 -5.45 18.74
C GLY A 31 -8.64 -6.52 19.06
N ILE A 32 -7.87 -6.97 18.06
CA ILE A 32 -6.73 -7.88 18.29
C ILE A 32 -5.71 -7.23 19.23
N TYR A 33 -5.33 -5.98 18.96
CA TYR A 33 -4.36 -5.26 19.79
C TYR A 33 -4.86 -4.99 21.21
N LEU A 34 -6.14 -4.62 21.38
CA LEU A 34 -6.73 -4.39 22.70
C LEU A 34 -6.71 -5.63 23.60
N ARG A 35 -6.74 -6.84 23.01
CA ARG A 35 -6.69 -8.11 23.75
C ARG A 35 -5.26 -8.62 23.97
N ALA A 36 -4.26 -7.99 23.36
CA ALA A 36 -2.87 -8.39 23.47
C ALA A 36 -2.18 -7.55 24.56
N ALA A 37 -1.80 -8.20 25.66
CA ALA A 37 -1.16 -7.54 26.80
C ALA A 37 0.07 -6.73 26.36
N GLY A 38 0.11 -5.45 26.73
CA GLY A 38 1.18 -4.52 26.39
C GLY A 38 1.04 -3.81 25.03
N PHE A 39 0.00 -4.12 24.26
CA PHE A 39 -0.28 -3.49 22.96
C PHE A 39 -1.59 -2.70 22.91
N GLU A 40 -2.23 -2.47 24.05
CA GLU A 40 -3.54 -1.82 24.20
C GLU A 40 -3.53 -0.42 23.55
N HIS A 41 -2.44 0.33 23.73
CA HIS A 41 -2.27 1.66 23.13
C HIS A 41 -2.31 1.65 21.58
N TYR A 42 -1.89 0.56 20.93
CA TYR A 42 -2.07 0.42 19.48
C TYR A 42 -3.53 0.17 19.14
N GLY A 43 -4.21 -0.64 19.95
CA GLY A 43 -5.64 -0.90 19.82
C GLY A 43 -6.47 0.38 19.89
N GLU A 44 -6.24 1.21 20.90
CA GLU A 44 -6.90 2.52 21.06
C GLU A 44 -6.65 3.45 19.86
N ARG A 45 -5.40 3.54 19.41
CA ARG A 45 -5.02 4.39 18.26
C ARG A 45 -5.66 3.90 16.97
N VAL A 46 -5.67 2.59 16.73
CA VAL A 46 -6.27 1.99 15.54
C VAL A 46 -7.79 2.16 15.58
N GLY A 47 -8.41 1.95 16.75
CA GLY A 47 -9.85 2.19 16.98
C GLY A 47 -10.24 3.65 16.72
N ALA A 48 -9.46 4.62 17.21
CA ALA A 48 -9.71 6.03 16.96
C ALA A 48 -9.32 6.53 15.55
N CYS A 49 -8.59 5.72 14.77
CA CYS A 49 -8.19 6.07 13.42
C CYS A 49 -9.43 6.40 12.59
N SER A 50 -9.34 7.38 11.70
CA SER A 50 -10.42 7.81 10.81
C SER A 50 -11.78 8.09 11.44
N GLY A 51 -11.85 8.29 12.76
CA GLY A 51 -13.11 8.66 13.42
C GLY A 51 -13.62 10.05 13.01
N ILE A 52 -12.78 10.85 12.34
CA ILE A 52 -13.16 12.14 11.75
C ILE A 52 -12.66 12.19 10.31
N LEU A 53 -13.61 12.39 9.39
CA LEU A 53 -13.38 12.65 7.98
C LEU A 53 -14.04 13.97 7.62
N ARG A 54 -13.26 14.90 7.07
CA ARG A 54 -13.75 16.20 6.62
C ARG A 54 -13.69 16.25 5.11
N PHE A 55 -14.85 16.40 4.50
CA PHE A 55 -14.99 16.51 3.08
C PHE A 55 -15.26 17.96 2.67
N GLY A 56 -14.86 18.30 1.46
CA GLY A 56 -15.16 19.59 0.85
C GLY A 56 -15.48 19.39 -0.63
N TRP A 57 -16.43 20.17 -1.12
CA TRP A 57 -16.75 20.20 -2.54
C TRP A 57 -15.54 20.63 -3.37
N SER A 58 -15.39 20.00 -4.53
CA SER A 58 -14.39 20.35 -5.52
C SER A 58 -15.03 20.26 -6.89
N THR A 59 -15.04 21.36 -7.62
CA THR A 59 -15.52 21.41 -8.99
C THR A 59 -14.34 21.25 -9.93
N ASN A 60 -14.43 20.30 -10.86
CA ASN A 60 -13.48 20.21 -11.96
C ASN A 60 -13.79 21.35 -12.94
N THR A 61 -12.83 22.24 -13.18
CA THR A 61 -12.99 23.41 -14.04
C THR A 61 -13.12 23.07 -15.53
N GLU A 62 -12.63 21.91 -15.95
CA GLU A 62 -12.70 21.46 -17.35
C GLU A 62 -14.02 20.74 -17.66
N THR A 63 -14.54 19.95 -16.71
CA THR A 63 -15.76 19.15 -16.93
C THR A 63 -17.01 19.74 -16.28
N GLY A 64 -16.88 20.72 -15.38
CA GLY A 64 -17.97 21.28 -14.58
C GLY A 64 -18.49 20.34 -13.48
N GLU A 65 -18.00 19.11 -13.42
CA GLU A 65 -18.45 18.13 -12.42
C GLU A 65 -17.99 18.51 -11.02
N THR A 66 -18.93 18.53 -10.09
CA THR A 66 -18.64 18.79 -8.67
C THR A 66 -18.64 17.47 -7.91
N ARG A 67 -17.56 17.20 -7.18
CA ARG A 67 -17.38 15.98 -6.38
C ARG A 67 -17.04 16.34 -4.95
N LEU A 68 -17.52 15.53 -4.01
CA LEU A 68 -17.18 15.66 -2.61
C LEU A 68 -15.84 14.94 -2.37
N LEU A 69 -14.77 15.69 -2.06
CA LEU A 69 -13.43 15.13 -1.87
C LEU A 69 -13.03 15.18 -0.40
N LEU A 70 -12.33 14.14 0.06
CA LEU A 70 -11.74 14.11 1.40
C LEU A 70 -10.62 15.15 1.48
N ARG A 71 -10.79 16.17 2.34
CA ARG A 71 -9.83 17.26 2.55
C ARG A 71 -8.93 17.02 3.75
N ASP A 72 -9.50 16.49 4.83
CA ASP A 72 -8.77 16.23 6.07
C ASP A 72 -9.29 14.95 6.76
N ALA A 73 -8.39 14.24 7.43
CA ALA A 73 -8.71 13.01 8.14
C ALA A 73 -7.67 12.74 9.24
N ARG A 74 -8.15 12.21 10.38
CA ARG A 74 -7.27 11.83 11.49
C ARG A 74 -6.81 10.39 11.35
N PHE A 75 -5.57 10.19 10.89
CA PHE A 75 -4.98 8.86 10.75
C PHE A 75 -4.02 8.52 11.89
N CYS A 76 -4.11 7.30 12.42
CA CYS A 76 -3.26 6.86 13.52
C CYS A 76 -1.80 6.59 13.11
N ARG A 77 -1.55 6.31 11.83
CA ARG A 77 -0.25 5.93 11.24
C ARG A 77 0.39 4.67 11.85
N VAL A 78 -0.37 3.88 12.62
CA VAL A 78 0.06 2.57 13.10
C VAL A 78 0.26 1.65 11.90
N ARG A 79 1.40 0.95 11.84
CA ARG A 79 1.81 0.22 10.63
C ARG A 79 0.80 -0.86 10.24
N PRO A 80 0.21 -1.66 11.14
CA PRO A 80 -0.79 -2.65 10.73
C PRO A 80 -2.22 -2.10 10.54
N CYS A 81 -2.46 -0.79 10.73
CA CYS A 81 -3.79 -0.21 10.53
C CYS A 81 -4.20 -0.28 9.03
N PRO A 82 -5.27 -1.03 8.68
CA PRO A 82 -5.71 -1.20 7.30
C PRO A 82 -6.06 0.13 6.60
N ILE A 83 -6.68 1.06 7.33
CA ILE A 83 -6.94 2.42 6.83
C ILE A 83 -5.65 3.13 6.44
N CYS A 84 -4.69 3.19 7.37
CA CYS A 84 -3.46 3.92 7.12
C CYS A 84 -2.66 3.29 5.98
N GLN A 85 -2.65 1.96 5.89
CA GLN A 85 -2.00 1.24 4.79
C GLN A 85 -2.66 1.52 3.44
N TRP A 86 -3.99 1.45 3.38
CA TRP A 86 -4.75 1.76 2.17
C TRP A 86 -4.50 3.20 1.69
N ARG A 87 -4.65 4.18 2.59
CA ARG A 87 -4.41 5.60 2.27
C ARG A 87 -2.96 5.86 1.85
N ARG A 88 -2.01 5.20 2.48
CA ARG A 88 -0.60 5.26 2.10
C ARG A 88 -0.37 4.69 0.70
N SER A 89 -0.99 3.56 0.37
CA SER A 89 -0.91 2.97 -0.98
C SER A 89 -1.45 3.93 -2.05
N MET A 90 -2.63 4.51 -1.84
CA MET A 90 -3.22 5.50 -2.76
C MET A 90 -2.33 6.73 -2.95
N MET A 91 -1.74 7.25 -1.87
CA MET A 91 -0.83 8.39 -1.92
C MET A 91 0.41 8.07 -2.75
N TRP A 92 1.03 6.91 -2.54
CA TRP A 92 2.20 6.49 -3.32
C TRP A 92 1.87 6.28 -4.79
N GLN A 93 0.72 5.67 -5.09
CA GLN A 93 0.23 5.51 -6.45
C GLN A 93 0.07 6.87 -7.14
N ALA A 94 -0.59 7.84 -6.49
CA ALA A 94 -0.77 9.18 -7.04
C ALA A 94 0.56 9.89 -7.31
N ARG A 95 1.53 9.82 -6.37
CA ARG A 95 2.87 10.38 -6.55
C ARG A 95 3.63 9.74 -7.71
N PHE A 96 3.48 8.43 -7.88
CA PHE A 96 4.09 7.71 -8.99
C PHE A 96 3.51 8.17 -10.33
N TYR A 97 2.18 8.23 -10.46
CA TYR A 97 1.52 8.72 -11.68
C TYR A 97 1.87 10.18 -12.01
N GLN A 98 1.98 11.05 -11.01
CA GLN A 98 2.41 12.44 -11.21
C GLN A 98 3.86 12.53 -11.72
N SER A 99 4.72 11.61 -11.29
CA SER A 99 6.14 11.59 -11.69
C SER A 99 6.36 10.91 -13.04
N LEU A 100 5.45 10.03 -13.46
CA LEU A 100 5.60 9.16 -14.64
C LEU A 100 5.82 9.93 -15.95
N PRO A 101 5.11 11.04 -16.28
CA PRO A 101 5.37 11.79 -17.50
C PRO A 101 6.81 12.29 -17.62
N LYS A 102 7.38 12.79 -16.51
CA LYS A 102 8.77 13.25 -16.47
C LYS A 102 9.74 12.08 -16.70
N ILE A 103 9.50 10.93 -16.06
CA ILE A 103 10.33 9.74 -16.23
C ILE A 103 10.32 9.26 -17.68
N VAL A 104 9.15 9.22 -18.32
CA VAL A 104 9.01 8.80 -19.73
C VAL A 104 9.73 9.76 -20.68
N ALA A 105 9.67 11.08 -20.42
CA ALA A 105 10.37 12.07 -21.22
C ALA A 105 11.91 11.98 -21.07
N GLU A 106 12.41 11.72 -19.85
CA GLU A 106 13.84 11.62 -19.56
C GLU A 106 14.45 10.28 -20.03
N TYR A 107 13.67 9.19 -19.99
CA TYR A 107 14.10 7.84 -20.37
C TYR A 107 13.18 7.23 -21.45
N PRO A 108 13.11 7.80 -22.66
CA PRO A 108 12.16 7.38 -23.70
C PRO A 108 12.41 5.95 -24.20
N GLY A 109 13.64 5.48 -24.13
CA GLY A 109 14.02 4.12 -24.46
C GLY A 109 13.77 3.10 -23.35
N ALA A 110 13.47 3.52 -22.11
CA ALA A 110 13.34 2.58 -21.01
C ALA A 110 12.19 1.57 -21.24
N ARG A 111 12.33 0.41 -20.63
CA ARG A 111 11.34 -0.67 -20.60
C ARG A 111 11.05 -1.01 -19.16
N TRP A 112 9.84 -1.51 -18.92
CA TRP A 112 9.37 -1.88 -17.60
C TRP A 112 9.32 -3.39 -17.47
N LEU A 113 9.88 -3.91 -16.39
CA LEU A 113 9.79 -5.32 -16.02
C LEU A 113 9.08 -5.46 -14.68
N PHE A 114 8.16 -6.40 -14.60
CA PHE A 114 7.54 -6.78 -13.35
C PHE A 114 8.24 -8.03 -12.79
N LEU A 115 8.94 -7.85 -11.67
CA LEU A 115 9.70 -8.88 -10.98
C LEU A 115 9.01 -9.23 -9.66
N THR A 116 8.60 -10.49 -9.52
CA THR A 116 8.12 -11.05 -8.25
C THR A 116 9.20 -11.90 -7.62
N LEU A 117 9.65 -11.52 -6.43
CA LEU A 117 10.61 -12.29 -5.63
C LEU A 117 9.87 -12.92 -4.44
N THR A 118 9.95 -14.23 -4.31
CA THR A 118 9.26 -14.96 -3.24
C THR A 118 10.21 -15.93 -2.57
N VAL A 119 9.85 -16.34 -1.36
CA VAL A 119 10.50 -17.41 -0.61
C VAL A 119 9.46 -18.45 -0.25
N ARG A 120 9.92 -19.63 0.20
CA ARG A 120 9.02 -20.63 0.77
C ARG A 120 8.22 -20.01 1.92
N ASN A 121 6.97 -20.44 2.08
CA ASN A 121 6.15 -20.03 3.21
C ASN A 121 6.87 -20.27 4.53
N CYS A 122 6.70 -19.34 5.46
CA CYS A 122 7.28 -19.36 6.80
C CYS A 122 6.17 -19.39 7.86
N SER A 123 6.49 -19.80 9.08
CA SER A 123 5.57 -19.61 10.21
C SER A 123 5.37 -18.11 10.46
N ILE A 124 4.23 -17.75 11.06
CA ILE A 124 3.93 -16.34 11.38
C ILE A 124 4.99 -15.76 12.33
N ASP A 125 5.48 -16.55 13.29
CA ASP A 125 6.50 -16.12 14.25
C ASP A 125 7.85 -15.82 13.56
N ALA A 126 8.19 -16.57 12.50
CA ALA A 126 9.41 -16.37 11.72
C ALA A 126 9.30 -15.28 10.65
N LEU A 127 8.11 -14.67 10.46
CA LEU A 127 7.87 -13.70 9.38
C LEU A 127 8.78 -12.48 9.48
N GLY A 128 9.00 -11.95 10.69
CA GLY A 128 9.85 -10.78 10.91
C GLY A 128 11.31 -11.01 10.48
N GLU A 129 11.86 -12.16 10.88
CA GLU A 129 13.21 -12.59 10.50
C GLU A 129 13.29 -12.87 8.99
N THR A 130 12.30 -13.57 8.44
CA THR A 130 12.20 -13.87 7.00
C THR A 130 12.20 -12.58 6.18
N LEU A 131 11.38 -11.59 6.55
CA LEU A 131 11.35 -10.28 5.86
C LEU A 131 12.69 -9.54 5.99
N SER A 132 13.37 -9.63 7.13
CA SER A 132 14.69 -9.03 7.33
C SER A 132 15.73 -9.66 6.39
N ALA A 133 15.75 -10.99 6.31
CA ALA A 133 16.59 -11.74 5.38
C ALA A 133 16.27 -11.42 3.92
N MET A 134 14.99 -11.36 3.55
CA MET A 134 14.57 -10.98 2.19
C MET A 134 15.02 -9.56 1.83
N ASN A 135 14.91 -8.59 2.76
CA ASN A 135 15.40 -7.23 2.54
C ASN A 135 16.93 -7.19 2.34
N ALA A 136 17.69 -7.95 3.13
CA ALA A 136 19.13 -8.11 2.93
C ALA A 136 19.44 -8.75 1.57
N GLY A 137 18.69 -9.80 1.19
CA GLY A 137 18.79 -10.45 -0.12
C GLY A 137 18.55 -9.48 -1.28
N PHE A 138 17.55 -8.60 -1.17
CA PHE A 138 17.29 -7.56 -2.17
C PHE A 138 18.44 -6.54 -2.26
N LEU A 139 19.02 -6.14 -1.11
CA LEU A 139 20.20 -5.26 -1.08
C LEU A 139 21.44 -5.92 -1.71
N ASN A 140 21.55 -7.24 -1.63
CA ASN A 140 22.60 -7.98 -2.31
C ASN A 140 22.32 -8.11 -3.81
N LEU A 141 21.07 -8.39 -4.20
CA LEU A 141 20.64 -8.44 -5.60
C LEU A 141 20.99 -7.14 -6.33
N LYS A 142 20.69 -5.97 -5.74
CA LYS A 142 21.01 -4.67 -6.37
C LYS A 142 22.50 -4.42 -6.58
N ARG A 143 23.39 -5.15 -5.88
CA ARG A 143 24.85 -5.04 -6.01
C ARG A 143 25.42 -5.98 -7.07
N ARG A 144 24.64 -6.95 -7.55
CA ARG A 144 25.07 -7.92 -8.57
C ARG A 144 25.29 -7.23 -9.92
N LYS A 145 26.21 -7.78 -10.73
CA LYS A 145 26.57 -7.22 -12.05
C LYS A 145 25.34 -7.19 -12.97
N GLU A 146 24.53 -8.24 -12.91
CA GLU A 146 23.32 -8.44 -13.68
C GLU A 146 22.24 -7.39 -13.35
N PHE A 147 22.20 -6.91 -12.10
CA PHE A 147 21.25 -5.89 -11.68
C PHE A 147 21.75 -4.46 -11.92
N ARG A 148 23.06 -4.28 -12.18
CA ARG A 148 23.67 -2.95 -12.35
C ARG A 148 23.06 -2.15 -13.51
N GLY A 149 22.52 -2.82 -14.52
CA GLY A 149 21.86 -2.19 -15.66
C GLY A 149 20.46 -1.62 -15.35
N VAL A 150 19.85 -1.97 -14.21
CA VAL A 150 18.54 -1.46 -13.81
C VAL A 150 18.64 0.04 -13.51
N LEU A 151 17.84 0.85 -14.20
CA LEU A 151 17.84 2.32 -14.11
C LEU A 151 17.14 2.82 -12.85
N GLY A 152 16.14 2.07 -12.37
CA GLY A 152 15.38 2.40 -11.17
C GLY A 152 14.33 1.36 -10.88
N TRP A 153 13.75 1.41 -9.67
CA TRP A 153 12.69 0.48 -9.31
C TRP A 153 11.78 1.01 -8.20
N VAL A 154 10.55 0.52 -8.19
CA VAL A 154 9.61 0.64 -7.06
C VAL A 154 9.32 -0.77 -6.56
N ARG A 155 9.34 -0.97 -5.24
CA ARG A 155 9.10 -2.27 -4.62
C ARG A 155 8.06 -2.18 -3.52
N THR A 156 7.13 -3.12 -3.49
CA THR A 156 6.22 -3.36 -2.37
C THR A 156 6.48 -4.71 -1.73
N THR A 157 6.17 -4.83 -0.45
CA THR A 157 6.16 -6.09 0.28
C THR A 157 4.72 -6.49 0.51
N GLU A 158 4.39 -7.71 0.10
CA GLU A 158 3.09 -8.32 0.31
C GLU A 158 3.26 -9.61 1.11
N VAL A 159 2.31 -9.88 1.99
CA VAL A 159 2.28 -11.12 2.77
C VAL A 159 0.87 -11.68 2.64
N THR A 160 0.75 -12.82 1.99
CA THR A 160 -0.50 -13.56 1.87
C THR A 160 -0.52 -14.70 2.88
N ARG A 161 -1.71 -15.23 3.19
CA ARG A 161 -1.90 -16.35 4.11
C ARG A 161 -2.01 -17.65 3.32
N GLY A 162 -1.16 -18.62 3.62
CA GLY A 162 -1.22 -19.98 3.09
C GLY A 162 -2.47 -20.72 3.60
N LYS A 163 -2.86 -21.79 2.89
CA LYS A 163 -4.01 -22.63 3.27
C LYS A 163 -3.82 -23.30 4.63
N ASP A 164 -2.57 -23.59 4.98
CA ASP A 164 -2.12 -24.15 6.26
C ASP A 164 -1.94 -23.08 7.36
N GLY A 165 -2.24 -21.82 7.08
CA GLY A 165 -2.07 -20.70 8.01
C GLY A 165 -0.66 -20.09 8.04
N SER A 166 0.27 -20.61 7.24
CA SER A 166 1.61 -20.02 7.09
C SER A 166 1.57 -18.64 6.44
N ALA A 167 2.63 -17.84 6.60
CA ALA A 167 2.83 -16.60 5.85
C ALA A 167 3.59 -16.86 4.55
N HIS A 168 3.11 -16.24 3.47
CA HIS A 168 3.76 -16.24 2.16
C HIS A 168 4.24 -14.82 1.81
N PRO A 169 5.42 -14.42 2.31
CA PRO A 169 5.99 -13.11 1.98
C PRO A 169 6.57 -13.10 0.57
N HIS A 170 6.30 -12.02 -0.15
CA HIS A 170 6.86 -11.78 -1.48
C HIS A 170 7.03 -10.28 -1.75
N PHE A 171 7.91 -9.96 -2.68
CA PHE A 171 8.12 -8.62 -3.19
C PHE A 171 7.59 -8.52 -4.61
N HIS A 172 6.77 -7.51 -4.85
CA HIS A 172 6.46 -7.06 -6.19
C HIS A 172 7.34 -5.86 -6.50
N THR A 173 8.12 -5.97 -7.57
CA THR A 173 9.07 -4.93 -7.98
C THR A 173 8.81 -4.54 -9.42
N LEU A 174 8.50 -3.26 -9.64
CA LEU A 174 8.47 -2.66 -10.97
C LEU A 174 9.86 -2.09 -11.25
N LEU A 175 10.59 -2.73 -12.17
CA LEU A 175 11.93 -2.33 -12.59
C LEU A 175 11.85 -1.50 -13.87
N MET A 176 12.68 -0.46 -13.95
CA MET A 176 12.95 0.28 -15.17
C MET A 176 14.32 -0.16 -15.70
N VAL A 177 14.38 -0.64 -16.94
CA VAL A 177 15.59 -1.22 -17.56
C VAL A 177 15.85 -0.63 -18.94
N PRO A 178 17.11 -0.59 -19.42
CA PRO A 178 17.40 -0.24 -20.80
C PRO A 178 16.95 -1.37 -21.75
N PRO A 179 16.66 -1.07 -23.03
CA PRO A 179 16.28 -2.08 -24.03
C PRO A 179 17.27 -3.23 -24.18
N SER A 180 18.56 -2.97 -23.95
CA SER A 180 19.64 -3.96 -24.08
C SER A 180 19.47 -5.14 -23.13
N MET A 181 18.82 -4.96 -21.97
CA MET A 181 18.52 -6.08 -21.06
C MET A 181 17.43 -7.02 -21.59
N LEU A 182 16.74 -6.64 -22.68
CA LEU A 182 15.70 -7.45 -23.33
C LEU A 182 16.13 -7.97 -24.71
N SER A 183 17.29 -7.53 -25.24
CA SER A 183 17.68 -7.82 -26.62
C SER A 183 18.26 -9.22 -26.86
N GLY A 184 18.37 -10.06 -25.82
CA GLY A 184 18.77 -11.47 -25.95
C GLY A 184 20.17 -11.70 -26.56
N ARG A 185 21.05 -10.69 -26.55
CA ARG A 185 22.43 -10.81 -27.02
C ARG A 185 23.32 -11.11 -25.83
N GLU A 186 24.00 -12.24 -25.87
CA GLU A 186 25.10 -12.60 -24.96
C GLU A 186 26.29 -11.64 -25.10
#